data_AF-A0A6A6GMJ2-F1
#
_entry.id   AF-A0A6A6GMJ2-F1
#
_cell.length_a   1.000
_cell.length_b   1.000
_cell.length_c   1.000
_cell.angle_alpha   90.00
_cell.angle_beta   90.00
_cell.angle_gamma   90.00
#
_symmetry.space_group_name_H-M   'P 1'
#
loop_
_entity.id
_entity.type
_entity.pdbx_description
1 polymer ?
#
loop_
_entity_poly.entity_id
_entity_poly.type
_entity_poly.pdbx_seq_one_letter_code
_entity_poly.pdbx_strand_id
1 'polypeptide(L)'
;MQYFSFIALALATTLVNAASLPLEKRQTQPVTLTFAGGPASYQRTFVANGQTISISDPLGISKVTAAPGVDVGFRCAFYGSSGQRLFTRANADGSVDIGPPQPITAVSCIPDLSQCLPAFSSCEFTLPSGGIILGRCCSDSFCAATKCRPFPTTPAAPSPTSR
;
A
#
# COMPACT_ATOMS: atom_id res chain seq x y z
N MET A 1 56.47 -10.90 -53.99
CA MET A 1 56.18 -9.56 -53.41
C MET A 1 54.80 -9.17 -53.92
N GLN A 2 53.75 -8.95 -53.15
CA GLN A 2 53.61 -8.47 -51.78
C GLN A 2 52.23 -8.93 -51.26
N TYR A 3 52.18 -9.35 -50.00
CA TYR A 3 50.97 -9.73 -49.25
C TYR A 3 50.07 -8.52 -48.99
N PHE A 4 48.75 -8.70 -48.99
CA PHE A 4 47.83 -7.81 -48.27
C PHE A 4 46.79 -8.62 -47.50
N SER A 5 47.09 -8.82 -46.22
CA SER A 5 46.13 -9.17 -45.18
C SER A 5 45.27 -7.95 -44.85
N PHE A 6 43.95 -8.13 -44.80
CA PHE A 6 43.07 -7.20 -44.09
C PHE A 6 42.27 -7.97 -43.04
N ILE A 7 42.57 -7.65 -41.79
CA ILE A 7 41.97 -8.19 -40.57
C ILE A 7 40.59 -7.57 -40.42
N ALA A 8 39.52 -8.37 -40.45
CA ALA A 8 38.17 -7.92 -40.12
C ALA A 8 38.00 -7.91 -38.59
N LEU A 9 37.77 -6.72 -38.05
CA LEU A 9 37.58 -6.42 -36.63
C LEU A 9 36.15 -6.84 -36.20
N ALA A 10 36.03 -7.88 -35.37
CA ALA A 10 34.76 -8.29 -34.78
C ALA A 10 34.42 -7.36 -33.60
N LEU A 11 33.40 -6.50 -33.76
CA LEU A 11 32.82 -5.75 -32.64
C LEU A 11 31.95 -6.71 -31.81
N ALA A 12 32.43 -7.07 -30.62
CA ALA A 12 31.65 -7.76 -29.60
C ALA A 12 30.68 -6.76 -28.95
N THR A 13 29.39 -6.91 -29.22
CA THR A 13 28.33 -6.19 -28.52
C THR A 13 28.10 -6.85 -27.16
N THR A 14 28.55 -6.21 -26.08
CA THR A 14 28.22 -6.62 -24.72
C THR A 14 26.74 -6.32 -24.45
N LEU A 15 25.92 -7.36 -24.34
CA LEU A 15 24.55 -7.27 -23.84
C LEU A 15 24.59 -6.84 -22.37
N VAL A 16 24.16 -5.62 -22.09
CA VAL A 16 23.97 -5.14 -20.72
C VAL A 16 22.69 -5.80 -20.21
N ASN A 17 22.81 -6.86 -19.42
CA ASN A 17 21.68 -7.40 -18.66
C ASN A 17 21.29 -6.36 -17.60
N ALA A 18 20.31 -5.52 -17.93
CA ALA A 18 19.58 -4.78 -16.91
C ALA A 18 18.82 -5.81 -16.06
N ALA A 19 19.44 -6.25 -14.96
CA ALA A 19 18.73 -6.98 -13.92
C ALA A 19 17.67 -6.02 -13.36
N SER A 20 16.44 -6.13 -13.86
CA SER A 20 15.28 -5.51 -13.23
C SER A 20 15.21 -6.10 -11.82
N LEU A 21 15.61 -5.31 -10.81
CA LEU A 21 15.34 -5.65 -9.43
C LEU A 21 13.86 -6.03 -9.36
N PRO A 22 13.50 -7.19 -8.79
CA PRO A 22 12.11 -7.51 -8.58
C PRO A 22 11.52 -6.31 -7.84
N LEU A 23 10.43 -5.76 -8.37
CA LEU A 23 9.68 -4.69 -7.75
C LEU A 23 9.34 -5.20 -6.36
N GLU A 24 10.17 -4.83 -5.37
CA GLU A 24 10.06 -5.27 -3.98
C GLU A 24 8.61 -5.07 -3.62
N LYS A 25 7.90 -6.20 -3.44
CA LYS A 25 6.47 -6.28 -3.20
C LYS A 25 6.15 -5.18 -2.21
N ARG A 26 5.52 -4.07 -2.66
CA ARG A 26 5.14 -2.93 -1.81
C ARG A 26 4.47 -3.53 -0.58
N GLN A 27 5.21 -3.65 0.52
CA GLN A 27 4.80 -4.39 1.71
C GLN A 27 3.70 -3.56 2.37
N THR A 28 2.50 -3.70 1.82
CA THR A 28 1.34 -2.98 2.27
C THR A 28 0.50 -3.98 3.01
N GLN A 29 0.17 -3.67 4.25
CA GLN A 29 -0.56 -4.56 5.13
C GLN A 29 -1.92 -4.91 4.49
N PRO A 30 -2.21 -6.20 4.24
CA PRO A 30 -3.54 -6.60 3.78
C PRO A 30 -4.54 -6.49 4.92
N VAL A 31 -5.74 -6.00 4.63
CA VAL A 31 -6.87 -5.93 5.58
C VAL A 31 -8.03 -6.69 4.97
N THR A 32 -8.46 -7.77 5.64
CA THR A 32 -9.64 -8.54 5.23
C THR A 32 -10.87 -8.01 5.96
N LEU A 33 -11.83 -7.54 5.19
CA LEU A 33 -13.11 -7.04 5.67
C LEU A 33 -14.23 -8.03 5.33
N THR A 34 -15.15 -8.21 6.27
CA THR A 34 -16.40 -8.94 6.07
C THR A 34 -17.54 -7.95 5.97
N PHE A 35 -18.29 -8.02 4.88
CA PHE A 35 -19.44 -7.17 4.61
C PHE A 35 -20.70 -7.99 4.83
N ALA A 36 -21.57 -7.55 5.73
CA ALA A 36 -22.81 -8.21 6.07
C ALA A 36 -24.01 -7.34 5.68
N GLY A 37 -24.98 -7.95 5.00
CA GLY A 37 -26.20 -7.31 4.53
C GLY A 37 -27.38 -8.27 4.61
N GLY A 38 -28.33 -8.00 5.51
CA GLY A 38 -29.47 -8.90 5.74
C GLY A 38 -29.00 -10.33 6.08
N PRO A 39 -29.46 -11.37 5.37
CA PRO A 39 -29.04 -12.76 5.58
C PRO A 39 -27.74 -13.15 4.84
N ALA A 40 -27.13 -12.25 4.07
CA ALA A 40 -25.98 -12.55 3.22
C ALA A 40 -24.72 -11.80 3.67
N SER A 41 -23.55 -12.38 3.36
CA SER A 41 -22.26 -11.75 3.64
C SER A 41 -21.21 -12.20 2.65
N TYR A 42 -20.20 -11.34 2.43
CA TYR A 42 -19.00 -11.70 1.67
C TYR A 42 -17.76 -11.11 2.32
N GLN A 43 -16.58 -11.64 1.95
CA GLN A 43 -15.29 -11.13 2.40
C GLN A 43 -14.48 -10.59 1.24
N ARG A 44 -13.73 -9.51 1.47
CA ARG A 44 -12.74 -8.98 0.53
C ARG A 44 -11.50 -8.53 1.28
N THR A 45 -10.34 -8.73 0.65
CA THR A 45 -9.07 -8.25 1.16
C THR A 45 -8.64 -7.01 0.39
N PHE A 46 -8.32 -5.95 1.13
CA PHE A 46 -7.85 -4.68 0.61
C PHE A 46 -6.42 -4.44 1.00
N VAL A 47 -5.76 -3.62 0.19
CA VAL A 47 -4.41 -3.14 0.43
C VAL A 47 -4.51 -1.84 1.24
N ALA A 48 -3.96 -1.82 2.46
CA ALA A 48 -4.08 -0.66 3.34
C ALA A 48 -3.00 0.40 3.06
N ASN A 49 -3.12 1.11 1.93
CA ASN A 49 -2.22 2.21 1.51
C ASN A 49 -2.93 3.57 1.39
N GLY A 50 -4.19 3.67 1.81
CA GLY A 50 -5.04 4.85 1.64
C GLY A 50 -5.61 5.03 0.23
N GLN A 51 -5.33 4.12 -0.70
CA GLN A 51 -5.91 4.15 -2.04
C GLN A 51 -7.36 3.67 -2.00
N THR A 52 -8.23 4.40 -2.69
CA THR A 52 -9.60 3.97 -2.94
C THR A 52 -9.64 2.85 -3.96
N ILE A 53 -10.22 1.72 -3.58
CA ILE A 53 -10.40 0.52 -4.40
C ILE A 53 -11.89 0.37 -4.65
N SER A 54 -12.27 0.35 -5.93
CA SER A 54 -13.65 0.14 -6.34
C SER A 54 -14.09 -1.31 -6.14
N ILE A 55 -15.36 -1.48 -5.80
CA ILE A 55 -16.04 -2.76 -5.62
C ILE A 55 -17.35 -2.70 -6.40
N SER A 56 -17.79 -3.84 -6.93
CA SER A 56 -19.04 -3.96 -7.68
C SER A 56 -19.86 -5.12 -7.14
N ASP A 57 -20.40 -4.96 -5.95
CA ASP A 57 -21.31 -5.92 -5.32
C ASP A 57 -22.67 -5.26 -5.05
N PRO A 58 -23.80 -5.85 -5.51
CA PRO A 58 -25.12 -5.26 -5.33
C PRO A 58 -25.70 -5.44 -3.90
N LEU A 59 -25.03 -6.18 -3.01
CA LEU A 59 -25.55 -6.45 -1.67
C LEU A 59 -25.65 -5.17 -0.83
N GLY A 60 -26.83 -4.95 -0.23
CA GLY A 60 -27.07 -3.85 0.71
C GLY A 60 -26.39 -4.10 2.04
N ILE A 61 -25.21 -3.50 2.25
CA ILE A 61 -24.40 -3.70 3.46
C ILE A 61 -24.93 -2.87 4.61
N SER A 62 -25.16 -3.52 5.76
CA SER A 62 -25.56 -2.87 7.01
C SER A 62 -24.46 -2.88 8.06
N LYS A 63 -23.51 -3.82 8.00
CA LYS A 63 -22.40 -3.92 8.94
C LYS A 63 -21.12 -4.40 8.26
N VAL A 64 -19.99 -3.81 8.64
CA VAL A 64 -18.66 -4.24 8.20
C VAL A 64 -17.80 -4.56 9.41
N THR A 65 -17.16 -5.73 9.38
CA THR A 65 -16.24 -6.21 10.42
C THR A 65 -14.88 -6.57 9.82
N ALA A 66 -13.88 -6.72 10.67
CA ALA A 66 -12.56 -7.20 10.30
C ALA A 66 -12.08 -8.27 11.28
N ALA A 67 -10.87 -8.79 11.08
CA ALA A 67 -10.22 -9.66 12.06
C ALA A 67 -10.14 -8.98 13.45
N PRO A 68 -10.17 -9.75 14.55
CA PRO A 68 -10.06 -9.19 15.90
C PRO A 68 -8.86 -8.25 16.06
N GLY A 69 -9.07 -7.10 16.71
CA GLY A 69 -8.03 -6.08 16.92
C GLY A 69 -7.86 -5.06 15.80
N VAL A 70 -8.67 -5.14 14.73
CA VAL A 70 -8.70 -4.13 13.66
C VAL A 70 -9.88 -3.18 13.87
N ASP A 71 -9.60 -1.90 14.13
CA ASP A 71 -10.61 -0.85 14.16
C ASP A 71 -10.94 -0.39 12.73
N VAL A 72 -12.05 -0.88 12.19
CA VAL A 72 -12.54 -0.55 10.85
C VAL A 72 -12.99 0.92 10.76
N GLY A 73 -13.58 1.46 11.83
CA GLY A 73 -14.10 2.82 11.85
C GLY A 73 -13.01 3.87 11.78
N PHE A 74 -11.88 3.60 12.41
CA PHE A 74 -10.71 4.45 12.33
C PHE A 74 -9.92 4.26 11.04
N ARG A 75 -9.82 3.02 10.55
CA ARG A 75 -8.89 2.67 9.47
C ARG A 75 -9.47 2.70 8.07
N CYS A 76 -10.78 2.62 7.90
CA CYS A 76 -11.37 2.48 6.57
C CYS A 76 -12.51 3.48 6.33
N ALA A 77 -12.56 4.00 5.11
CA ALA A 77 -13.64 4.79 4.56
C ALA A 77 -14.41 3.97 3.52
N PHE A 78 -15.74 4.09 3.54
CA PHE A 78 -16.65 3.38 2.64
C PHE A 78 -17.37 4.39 1.75
N TYR A 79 -17.63 4.02 0.50
CA TYR A 79 -18.29 4.87 -0.48
C TYR A 79 -19.50 4.16 -1.08
N GLY A 80 -20.59 4.91 -1.23
CA GLY A 80 -21.87 4.40 -1.75
C GLY A 80 -22.02 4.57 -3.25
N SER A 81 -23.21 4.25 -3.77
CA SER A 81 -23.55 4.38 -5.19
C SER A 81 -23.43 5.80 -5.75
N SER A 82 -23.56 6.83 -4.90
CA SER A 82 -23.36 8.23 -5.27
C SER A 82 -21.88 8.64 -5.43
N GLY A 83 -20.94 7.74 -5.16
CA GLY A 83 -19.51 8.03 -5.07
C GLY A 83 -19.12 8.83 -3.83
N GLN A 84 -20.09 9.19 -2.97
CA GLN A 84 -19.84 9.91 -1.73
C GLN A 84 -19.45 8.96 -0.61
N ARG A 85 -18.66 9.49 0.34
CA ARG A 85 -18.31 8.75 1.56
C ARG A 85 -19.57 8.51 2.38
N LEU A 86 -19.75 7.27 2.81
CA LEU A 86 -20.85 6.88 3.67
C LEU A 86 -20.57 7.33 5.11
N PHE A 87 -21.63 7.78 5.77
CA PHE A 87 -21.60 7.93 7.22
C PHE A 87 -21.67 6.55 7.85
N THR A 88 -20.69 6.27 8.69
CA THR A 88 -20.62 5.01 9.43
C THR A 88 -20.64 5.30 10.92
N ARG A 89 -21.21 4.37 11.69
CA ARG A 89 -21.15 4.39 13.14
C ARG A 89 -20.15 3.35 13.60
N ALA A 90 -19.06 3.79 14.22
CA ALA A 90 -18.09 2.89 14.83
C ALA A 90 -18.67 2.25 16.11
N ASN A 91 -18.43 0.97 16.28
CA ASN A 91 -18.82 0.19 17.45
C ASN A 91 -17.58 -0.11 18.32
N ALA A 92 -17.81 -0.43 19.60
CA ALA A 92 -16.73 -0.72 20.54
C ALA A 92 -15.92 -1.98 20.19
N ASP A 93 -16.46 -2.87 19.36
CA ASP A 93 -15.79 -4.07 18.85
C ASP A 93 -14.89 -3.79 17.63
N GLY A 94 -14.74 -2.52 17.23
CA GLY A 94 -13.98 -2.11 16.04
C GLY A 94 -14.74 -2.30 14.72
N SER A 95 -15.99 -2.78 14.76
CA SER A 95 -16.85 -2.85 13.58
C SER A 95 -17.49 -1.50 13.26
N VAL A 96 -18.07 -1.40 12.06
CA VAL A 96 -18.87 -0.24 11.68
C VAL A 96 -20.24 -0.66 11.18
N ASP A 97 -21.25 0.11 11.56
CA ASP A 97 -22.59 0.01 10.98
C ASP A 97 -22.74 1.04 9.86
N ILE A 98 -23.42 0.64 8.78
CA ILE A 98 -23.74 1.47 7.63
C ILE A 98 -25.25 1.72 7.62
N GLY A 99 -25.64 2.98 7.76
CA GLY A 99 -27.04 3.40 7.78
C GLY A 99 -27.36 4.35 6.64
N PRO A 100 -28.49 4.18 5.93
CA PRO A 100 -29.28 2.95 5.74
C PRO A 100 -28.49 1.85 5.01
N PRO A 101 -28.92 0.56 5.05
CA PRO A 101 -28.27 -0.51 4.31
C PRO A 101 -28.23 -0.21 2.82
N GLN A 102 -27.03 -0.21 2.24
CA GLN A 102 -26.84 0.16 0.83
C GLN A 102 -25.59 -0.51 0.23
N PRO A 103 -25.51 -0.62 -1.11
CA PRO A 103 -24.32 -1.16 -1.77
C PRO A 103 -23.09 -0.27 -1.55
N ILE A 104 -21.95 -0.90 -1.31
CA ILE A 104 -20.66 -0.22 -1.22
C ILE A 104 -19.96 -0.36 -2.58
N THR A 105 -19.61 0.78 -3.16
CA THR A 105 -18.94 0.86 -4.47
C THR A 105 -17.45 1.10 -4.38
N ALA A 106 -16.94 1.57 -3.25
CA ALA A 106 -15.52 1.67 -3.01
C ALA A 106 -15.15 1.64 -1.52
N VAL A 107 -13.91 1.24 -1.25
CA VAL A 107 -13.29 1.24 0.08
C VAL A 107 -11.91 1.85 -0.01
N SER A 108 -11.52 2.66 0.96
CA SER A 108 -10.15 3.09 1.18
C SER A 108 -9.73 2.75 2.61
N CYS A 109 -8.60 2.08 2.79
CA CYS A 109 -8.09 1.72 4.12
C CYS A 109 -6.67 2.20 4.32
N ILE A 110 -6.35 2.64 5.54
CA ILE A 110 -5.02 3.07 5.97
C ILE A 110 -4.32 1.96 6.78
N PRO A 111 -2.97 1.88 6.74
CA PRO A 111 -2.23 0.86 7.45
C PRO A 111 -2.35 1.05 8.97
N ASP A 112 -1.98 0.02 9.72
CA ASP A 112 -1.84 0.12 11.16
C ASP A 112 -0.62 0.98 11.49
N LEU A 113 -0.86 2.14 12.09
CA LEU A 113 0.19 3.11 12.43
C LEU A 113 1.03 2.71 13.64
N SER A 114 0.63 1.66 14.38
CA SER A 114 1.47 1.09 15.44
C SER A 114 2.69 0.36 14.86
N GLN A 115 2.62 -0.05 13.59
CA GLN A 115 3.70 -0.71 12.88
C GLN A 115 4.46 0.30 12.02
N CYS A 116 5.76 0.06 11.84
CA CYS A 116 6.55 0.91 10.96
C CYS A 116 6.24 0.62 9.48
N LEU A 117 6.33 1.67 8.67
CA LEU A 117 6.07 1.63 7.24
C LEU A 117 7.36 1.32 6.47
N PRO A 118 7.34 0.37 5.53
CA PRO A 118 8.54 -0.01 4.78
C PRO A 118 8.96 1.11 3.81
N ALA A 119 10.20 1.03 3.32
CA ALA A 119 10.70 1.97 2.32
C ALA A 119 9.74 2.08 1.12
N PHE A 120 9.62 3.30 0.58
CA PHE A 120 8.77 3.66 -0.57
C PHE A 120 7.25 3.51 -0.38
N SER A 121 6.78 3.08 0.79
CA SER A 121 5.36 3.14 1.14
C SER A 121 4.88 4.59 1.28
N SER A 122 3.56 4.80 1.19
CA SER A 122 2.96 6.08 1.59
C SER A 122 3.19 6.28 3.08
N CYS A 123 3.62 7.47 3.50
CA CYS A 123 3.75 7.85 4.91
C CYS A 123 2.81 8.99 5.29
N GLU A 124 2.03 9.49 4.34
CA GLU A 124 0.99 10.48 4.54
C GLU A 124 -0.35 9.87 4.16
N PHE A 125 -1.32 9.91 5.06
CA PHE A 125 -2.65 9.34 4.85
C PHE A 125 -3.74 10.33 5.23
N THR A 126 -4.83 10.34 4.47
CA THR A 126 -6.03 11.08 4.84
C THR A 126 -6.93 10.17 5.67
N LEU A 127 -7.27 10.62 6.87
CA LEU A 127 -8.18 9.90 7.75
C LEU A 127 -9.61 9.86 7.18
N PRO A 128 -10.39 8.81 7.48
CA PRO A 128 -11.81 8.80 7.21
C PRO A 128 -12.57 9.93 7.92
N SER A 129 -12.08 10.50 9.01
CA SER A 129 -12.70 11.68 9.66
C SER A 129 -12.34 13.01 8.99
N GLY A 130 -11.42 13.00 8.02
CA GLY A 130 -10.75 14.20 7.53
C GLY A 130 -9.46 14.49 8.31
N GLY A 131 -8.55 15.25 7.69
CA GLY A 131 -7.22 15.51 8.23
C GLY A 131 -6.16 14.53 7.71
N ILE A 132 -4.90 14.92 7.88
CA ILE A 132 -3.72 14.17 7.43
C ILE A 132 -3.01 13.61 8.64
N ILE A 133 -2.64 12.33 8.58
CA ILE A 133 -1.78 11.67 9.56
C ILE A 133 -0.47 11.25 8.89
N LEU A 134 0.61 11.37 9.64
CA LEU A 134 1.91 10.85 9.23
C LEU A 134 2.15 9.52 9.91
N GLY A 135 2.31 8.48 9.10
CA GLY A 135 2.77 7.18 9.58
C GLY A 135 4.27 7.18 9.80
N ARG A 136 4.72 6.30 10.71
CA ARG A 136 6.13 6.18 11.07
C ARG A 136 6.83 5.27 10.07
N CYS A 137 7.78 5.80 9.31
CA CYS A 137 8.68 4.96 8.52
C CYS A 137 9.57 4.10 9.42
N CYS A 138 10.02 2.94 8.94
CA CYS A 138 10.95 2.07 9.66
C CYS A 138 12.29 2.77 9.91
N SER A 139 13.11 2.23 10.82
CA SER A 139 14.32 2.90 11.35
C SER A 139 15.37 3.29 10.31
N ASP A 140 15.35 2.67 9.15
CA ASP A 140 16.22 2.90 8.00
C ASP A 140 15.68 3.96 7.02
N SER A 141 14.54 4.57 7.34
CA SER A 141 13.85 5.49 6.44
C SER A 141 13.18 6.67 7.15
N PHE A 142 12.87 7.72 6.39
CA PHE A 142 12.16 8.91 6.84
C PHE A 142 11.05 9.30 5.87
N CYS A 143 10.03 10.00 6.35
CA CYS A 143 8.93 10.46 5.52
C CYS A 143 9.32 11.72 4.75
N ALA A 144 9.31 11.68 3.41
CA ALA A 144 9.58 12.82 2.55
C ALA A 144 8.61 12.86 1.36
N ALA A 145 7.98 14.02 1.15
CA ALA A 145 7.02 14.26 0.05
C ALA A 145 5.98 13.13 -0.10
N THR A 146 5.34 12.73 1.01
CA THR A 146 4.33 11.65 1.14
C THR A 146 4.83 10.20 1.11
N LYS A 147 6.15 9.96 0.94
CA LYS A 147 6.71 8.60 0.84
C LYS A 147 7.85 8.35 1.83
N CYS A 148 7.94 7.12 2.34
CA CYS A 148 9.13 6.69 3.07
C CYS A 148 10.32 6.63 2.10
N ARG A 149 11.42 7.29 2.45
CA ARG A 149 12.68 7.28 1.69
C ARG A 149 13.77 6.68 2.57
N PRO A 150 14.61 5.78 2.04
CA PRO A 150 15.77 5.31 2.78
C PRO A 150 16.70 6.50 3.09
N PHE A 151 17.40 6.44 4.22
CA PHE A 151 18.50 7.37 4.44
C PHE A 151 19.56 7.18 3.35
N PRO A 152 20.24 8.25 2.91
CA PRO A 152 21.40 8.10 2.05
C PRO A 152 22.40 7.20 2.77
N THR A 153 22.78 6.08 2.15
CA THR A 153 23.91 5.32 2.65
C THR A 153 25.13 6.24 2.50
N THR A 154 25.70 6.67 3.62
CA THR A 154 27.05 7.24 3.58
C THR A 154 27.92 6.18 2.90
N PRO A 155 28.65 6.49 1.81
CA PRO A 155 29.59 5.55 1.24
C PRO A 155 30.49 5.06 2.38
N ALA A 156 30.57 3.74 2.56
CA ALA A 156 31.48 3.15 3.53
C ALA A 156 32.86 3.77 3.28
N ALA A 157 33.41 4.45 4.29
CA ALA A 157 34.80 4.87 4.23
C ALA A 157 35.63 3.62 3.86
N PRO A 158 36.55 3.70 2.88
CA PRO A 158 37.35 2.55 2.51
C PRO A 158 38.04 2.00 3.76
N SER A 159 37.79 0.73 4.06
CA SER A 159 38.40 0.03 5.19
C SER A 159 39.92 0.20 5.11
N PRO A 160 40.61 0.59 6.21
CA PRO A 160 42.06 0.74 6.18
C PRO A 160 42.67 -0.62 5.83
N THR A 161 43.32 -0.68 4.66
CA THR A 161 44.08 -1.84 4.23
C THR A 161 45.20 -2.06 5.25
N SER A 162 45.09 -3.12 6.04
CA SER A 162 46.17 -3.58 6.93
C SER A 162 47.42 -3.79 6.08
N ARG A 163 48.46 -3.00 6.38
CA ARG A 163 49.80 -3.13 5.80
C ARG A 163 50.57 -4.23 6.53
#